data_AF-A0AAU3IHA1-F1
#
_entry.id   AF-A0AAU3IHA1-F1
#
_cell.length_a   1.000
_cell.length_b   1.000
_cell.length_c   1.000
_cell.angle_alpha   90.00
_cell.angle_beta   90.00
_cell.angle_gamma   90.00
#
_symmetry.space_group_name_H-M   'P 1'
#
loop_
_entity.id
_entity.type
_entity.pdbx_description
1 polymer ?
#
loop_
_entity_poly.entity_id
_entity_poly.type
_entity_poly.pdbx_seq_one_letter_code
_entity_poly.pdbx_strand_id
1 'polypeptide(L)'
;MARLDLSAAQVAVLDGQAHTARALWNLLHEYVTFRQGRFPTVKECDAAIRAARHEIDWMGQLPAQAAQAVLKTYRQAWANSNSRAPSAWSWWKT
;
A
#
# COMPACT_ATOMS: atom_id res chain seq x y z
N MET A 1 25.58 1.61 19.71
CA MET A 1 24.40 1.06 18.98
C MET A 1 24.93 0.09 17.94
N ALA A 2 24.59 -1.19 18.03
CA ALA A 2 24.93 -2.16 16.98
C ALA A 2 23.96 -1.99 15.80
N ARG A 3 24.49 -1.86 14.59
CA ARG A 3 23.68 -1.92 13.35
C ARG A 3 23.22 -3.38 13.20
N LEU A 4 21.92 -3.60 13.10
CA LEU A 4 21.40 -4.91 12.69
C LEU A 4 21.57 -5.00 11.18
N ASP A 5 22.59 -5.73 10.73
CA ASP A 5 22.76 -6.04 9.31
C ASP A 5 21.85 -7.22 8.94
N LEU A 6 21.02 -7.00 7.92
CA LEU A 6 20.11 -8.01 7.42
C LEU A 6 20.88 -9.04 6.60
N SER A 7 20.50 -10.31 6.73
CA SER A 7 20.97 -11.34 5.81
C SER A 7 20.40 -11.13 4.41
N ALA A 8 21.06 -11.67 3.39
CA ALA A 8 20.57 -11.59 2.01
C ALA A 8 19.13 -12.14 1.85
N ALA A 9 18.78 -13.18 2.62
CA ALA A 9 17.43 -13.73 2.63
C ALA A 9 16.40 -12.75 3.21
N GLN A 10 16.75 -12.01 4.27
CA GLN A 10 15.86 -11.00 4.85
C GLN A 10 15.66 -9.81 3.91
N VAL A 11 16.71 -9.39 3.20
CA VAL A 11 16.62 -8.35 2.16
C VAL A 11 15.65 -8.78 1.05
N ALA A 12 15.79 -10.00 0.53
CA ALA A 12 14.91 -10.51 -0.53
C ALA A 12 13.43 -10.56 -0.11
N VAL A 13 13.14 -10.90 1.16
CA VAL A 13 11.78 -10.87 1.70
C VAL A 13 11.23 -9.44 1.74
N LEU A 14 12.03 -8.49 2.23
CA LEU A 14 11.63 -7.08 2.27
C LEU A 14 11.41 -6.50 0.87
N ASP A 15 12.25 -6.87 -0.10
CA ASP A 15 12.08 -6.47 -1.50
C ASP A 15 10.76 -7.00 -2.06
N GLY A 16 10.44 -8.28 -1.83
CA GLY A 16 9.14 -8.85 -2.21
C GLY A 16 7.96 -8.09 -1.60
N GLN A 17 8.05 -7.78 -0.30
CA GLN A 17 7.03 -6.99 0.39
C GLN A 17 6.91 -5.56 -0.16
N ALA A 18 8.02 -4.91 -0.50
CA ALA A 18 8.03 -3.58 -1.10
C ALA A 18 7.36 -3.58 -2.47
N HIS A 19 7.62 -4.57 -3.31
CA HIS A 19 6.95 -4.73 -4.60
C HIS A 19 5.45 -4.96 -4.43
N THR A 20 5.04 -5.86 -3.54
CA THR A 20 3.61 -6.11 -3.25
C THR A 20 2.92 -4.85 -2.69
N ALA A 21 3.58 -4.10 -1.81
CA ALA A 21 3.05 -2.83 -1.29
C ALA A 21 2.85 -1.79 -2.40
N ARG A 22 3.78 -1.71 -3.35
CA ARG A 22 3.67 -0.81 -4.50
C ARG A 22 2.58 -1.22 -5.48
N ALA A 23 2.43 -2.52 -5.74
CA ALA A 23 1.32 -3.05 -6.53
C ALA A 23 -0.04 -2.73 -5.87
N LEU A 24 -0.16 -2.94 -4.55
CA LEU A 24 -1.38 -2.60 -3.81
C LEU A 24 -1.72 -1.10 -3.89
N TRP A 25 -0.71 -0.23 -3.77
CA TRP A 25 -0.90 1.21 -3.96
C TRP A 25 -1.45 1.54 -5.34
N ASN A 26 -0.90 0.95 -6.40
CA ASN A 26 -1.36 1.18 -7.77
C ASN A 26 -2.80 0.70 -7.96
N LEU A 27 -3.17 -0.47 -7.43
CA LEU A 27 -4.54 -0.98 -7.49
C LEU A 27 -5.53 -0.06 -6.75
N LEU A 28 -5.16 0.43 -5.56
CA LEU A 28 -5.97 1.42 -4.84
C LEU A 28 -6.13 2.71 -5.66
N HIS A 29 -5.04 3.16 -6.30
CA HIS A 29 -5.06 4.33 -7.15
C HIS A 29 -5.97 4.17 -8.37
N GLU A 30 -5.85 3.07 -9.11
CA GLU A 30 -6.69 2.74 -10.24
C GLU A 30 -8.16 2.63 -9.82
N TYR A 31 -8.44 1.91 -8.73
CA TYR A 31 -9.80 1.72 -8.24
C TYR A 31 -10.49 3.07 -7.93
N VAL A 32 -9.77 3.99 -7.28
CA VAL A 32 -10.34 5.29 -6.87
C VAL A 32 -10.43 6.28 -8.04
N THR A 33 -9.45 6.29 -8.95
CA THR A 33 -9.44 7.19 -10.12
C THR A 33 -10.44 6.74 -11.18
N PHE A 34 -10.60 5.45 -11.40
CA PHE A 34 -11.55 4.88 -12.37
C PHE A 34 -13.01 5.10 -11.93
N ARG A 35 -13.30 5.08 -10.62
CA ARG A 35 -14.65 5.24 -10.07
C ARG A 35 -15.12 6.71 -9.95
N GLN A 36 -14.40 7.68 -10.51
CA GLN A 36 -14.74 9.11 -10.56
C GLN A 36 -15.38 9.67 -9.27
N GLY A 37 -14.68 9.54 -8.14
CA GLY A 37 -14.86 10.51 -7.05
C GLY A 37 -15.40 10.02 -5.71
N ARG A 38 -15.73 8.73 -5.54
CA ARG A 38 -16.00 8.19 -4.19
C ARG A 38 -15.01 7.10 -3.81
N PHE A 39 -14.03 7.46 -3.00
CA PHE A 39 -13.20 6.50 -2.29
C PHE A 39 -14.12 5.66 -1.37
N PRO A 40 -14.05 4.32 -1.40
CA PRO A 40 -14.79 3.47 -0.47
C PRO A 40 -14.53 3.81 1.00
N THR A 41 -15.31 3.24 1.89
CA THR A 41 -14.93 3.27 3.30
C THR A 41 -13.64 2.47 3.49
N VAL A 42 -12.83 2.86 4.48
CA VAL A 42 -11.61 2.12 4.85
C VAL A 42 -11.94 0.66 5.17
N LYS A 43 -13.12 0.40 5.76
CA LYS A 43 -13.61 -0.94 6.08
C LYS A 43 -13.84 -1.80 4.82
N GLU A 44 -14.42 -1.24 3.77
CA GLU A 44 -14.62 -1.96 2.51
C GLU A 44 -13.29 -2.30 1.84
N CYS A 45 -12.35 -1.34 1.79
CA CYS A 45 -11.02 -1.60 1.27
C CYS A 45 -10.27 -2.65 2.10
N ASP A 46 -10.35 -2.59 3.43
CA ASP A 46 -9.73 -3.59 4.31
C ASP A 46 -10.28 -5.00 4.07
N ALA A 47 -11.60 -5.14 3.96
CA ALA A 47 -12.24 -6.42 3.66
C ALA A 47 -11.79 -6.98 2.30
N ALA A 48 -11.73 -6.15 1.26
CA ALA A 48 -11.28 -6.55 -0.07
C ALA A 48 -9.79 -6.95 -0.07
N ILE A 49 -8.94 -6.18 0.61
CA ILE A 49 -7.51 -6.50 0.76
C ILE A 49 -7.34 -7.80 1.53
N ARG A 50 -8.13 -8.04 2.58
CA ARG A 50 -8.09 -9.29 3.33
C ARG A 50 -8.45 -10.48 2.45
N ALA A 51 -9.55 -10.41 1.70
CA ALA A 51 -9.95 -11.48 0.78
C ALA A 51 -8.86 -11.73 -0.27
N ALA A 52 -8.36 -10.68 -0.91
CA ALA A 52 -7.34 -10.79 -1.94
C ALA A 52 -5.98 -11.30 -1.40
N ARG A 53 -5.63 -11.05 -0.13
CA ARG A 53 -4.45 -11.68 0.52
C ARG A 53 -4.61 -13.19 0.72
N HIS A 54 -5.83 -13.73 0.71
CA HIS A 54 -6.09 -15.17 0.77
C HIS A 54 -6.22 -15.80 -0.63
N GLU A 55 -6.70 -15.04 -1.61
CA GLU A 55 -7.00 -15.53 -2.96
C GLU A 55 -5.85 -15.32 -3.95
N ILE A 56 -4.94 -14.39 -3.67
CA ILE A 56 -3.87 -13.98 -4.59
C ILE A 56 -2.51 -14.22 -3.91
N ASP A 57 -1.75 -15.18 -4.43
CA ASP A 57 -0.48 -15.63 -3.85
C ASP A 57 0.51 -14.50 -3.58
N TRP A 58 0.70 -13.58 -4.54
CA TRP A 58 1.64 -12.47 -4.39
C TRP A 58 1.19 -11.43 -3.36
N MET A 59 -0.11 -11.32 -3.09
CA MET A 59 -0.65 -10.46 -2.01
C MET A 59 -0.42 -11.09 -0.63
N GLY A 60 -0.43 -12.42 -0.54
CA GLY A 60 -0.14 -13.16 0.69
C GLY A 60 1.26 -12.87 1.26
N GLN A 61 2.20 -12.47 0.40
CA GLN A 61 3.57 -12.08 0.80
C GLN A 61 3.62 -10.81 1.66
N LEU A 62 2.62 -9.93 1.53
CA LEU A 62 2.52 -8.71 2.32
C LEU A 62 1.81 -8.99 3.66
N PRO A 63 2.47 -8.73 4.81
CA PRO A 63 1.83 -8.86 6.10
C PRO A 63 0.59 -7.97 6.21
N ALA A 64 -0.43 -8.43 6.95
CA ALA A 64 -1.70 -7.71 7.12
C ALA A 64 -1.49 -6.27 7.60
N GLN A 65 -0.56 -6.08 8.56
CA GLN A 65 -0.22 -4.78 9.11
C GLN A 65 0.38 -3.85 8.06
N ALA A 66 1.24 -4.37 7.19
CA ALA A 66 1.84 -3.60 6.11
C ALA A 66 0.79 -3.21 5.05
N ALA A 67 -0.11 -4.12 4.69
CA ALA A 67 -1.23 -3.81 3.79
C ALA A 67 -2.15 -2.72 4.37
N GLN A 68 -2.43 -2.77 5.68
CA GLN A 68 -3.16 -1.72 6.39
C GLN A 68 -2.42 -0.37 6.38
N ALA A 69 -1.10 -0.38 6.57
CA ALA A 69 -0.30 0.83 6.49
C ALA A 69 -0.38 1.45 5.08
N VAL A 70 -0.28 0.65 4.01
CA VAL A 70 -0.46 1.12 2.63
C VAL A 70 -1.82 1.77 2.42
N LEU A 71 -2.90 1.12 2.87
CA LEU A 71 -4.26 1.66 2.75
C LEU A 71 -4.42 3.02 3.47
N LYS A 72 -3.93 3.12 4.70
CA LYS A 72 -4.01 4.36 5.50
C LYS A 72 -3.19 5.48 4.87
N THR A 73 -1.97 5.20 4.46
CA THR A 73 -1.10 6.17 3.78
C THR A 73 -1.72 6.64 2.47
N TYR A 74 -2.29 5.74 1.68
CA TYR A 74 -2.96 6.10 0.44
C TYR A 74 -4.20 6.97 0.69
N ARG A 75 -5.03 6.62 1.68
CA ARG A 75 -6.19 7.41 2.09
C ARG A 75 -5.81 8.83 2.48
N GLN A 76 -4.72 8.99 3.24
CA GLN A 76 -4.21 10.30 3.62
C GLN A 76 -3.70 11.09 2.40
N ALA A 77 -2.95 10.44 1.51
CA ALA A 77 -2.47 11.08 0.29
C ALA A 77 -3.61 11.56 -0.61
N TRP A 78 -4.66 10.75 -0.76
CA TRP A 78 -5.87 11.11 -1.50
C TRP A 78 -6.62 12.29 -0.89
N ALA A 79 -6.73 12.33 0.45
CA ALA A 79 -7.33 13.49 1.13
C ALA A 79 -6.50 14.75 0.88
N ASN A 80 -5.18 14.67 0.97
CA ASN A 80 -4.26 15.80 0.75
C ASN A 80 -4.29 16.31 -0.70
N SER A 81 -4.41 15.42 -1.69
CA SER A 81 -4.51 15.81 -3.09
C SER A 81 -5.79 16.58 -3.39
N ASN A 82 -6.90 16.20 -2.75
CA ASN A 82 -8.18 16.88 -2.90
C ASN A 82 -8.20 18.23 -2.15
N SER A 83 -7.34 18.41 -1.14
CA SER A 83 -7.18 19.65 -0.37
C SER A 83 -6.18 20.64 -0.97
N ARG A 84 -5.66 20.38 -2.19
CA ARG A 84 -4.69 21.26 -2.91
C ARG A 84 -3.35 21.42 -2.16
N ALA A 85 -2.70 20.31 -1.79
CA ALA A 85 -1.29 20.28 -1.38
C ALA A 85 -0.48 19.21 -2.16
N PRO A 86 0.50 19.59 -3.00
CA PRO A 86 1.20 18.67 -3.92
C PRO A 86 2.24 17.73 -3.26
N SER A 87 2.49 17.84 -1.95
CA SER A 87 3.61 17.16 -1.27
C SER A 87 3.36 15.69 -0.91
N ALA A 88 2.13 15.18 -0.98
CA ALA A 88 1.86 13.78 -0.61
C ALA A 88 2.34 12.78 -1.68
N TRP A 89 2.43 13.20 -2.94
CA TRP A 89 2.86 12.34 -4.06
C TRP A 89 4.38 12.30 -4.23
N SER A 90 5.13 13.20 -3.59
CA SER A 90 6.59 13.31 -3.78
C SER A 90 7.38 12.25 -3.02
N TRP A 91 6.83 11.70 -1.93
CA TRP A 91 7.51 10.69 -1.09
C TRP A 91 7.63 9.30 -1.75
N TRP A 92 7.02 9.08 -2.92
CA TRP A 92 6.93 7.74 -3.52
C TRP A 92 7.54 7.59 -4.92
N LYS A 93 8.32 8.60 -5.35
CA LYS A 93 9.09 8.63 -6.60
C LYS A 93 10.60 8.45 -6.42
N THR A 94 11.08 8.31 -5.19
CA THR A 94 12.47 7.90 -4.85
C THR A 94 12.52 6.41 -4.63
#